data_AF-A0A397HRC0-F1
#
_entry.id   AF-A0A397HRC0-F1
#
_cell.length_a   1.000
_cell.length_b   1.000
_cell.length_c   1.000
_cell.angle_alpha   90.00
_cell.angle_beta   90.00
_cell.angle_gamma   90.00
#
_symmetry.space_group_name_H-M   'P 1'
#
loop_
_entity.id
_entity.type
_entity.pdbx_description
1 polymer ?
#
loop_
_entity_poly.entity_id
_entity_poly.type
_entity_poly.pdbx_seq_one_letter_code
_entity_poly.pdbx_strand_id
1 'polypeptide(L)'
;METKRTISLPLPSNRLASSALQALEVDAELSPFVRRSFALKSPTQNCTADEDEAAKTVLETTYRATTNRMLRVAVNGFMESLGVVLGVMEELDVDVLTEEMEEEK
;
A
#
# COMPACT_ATOMS: atom_id res chain seq x y z
N MET A 1 -0.75 -21.94 16.87
CA MET A 1 -1.09 -20.52 17.14
C MET A 1 -0.68 -19.72 15.92
N GLU A 2 -1.62 -19.10 15.22
CA GLU A 2 -1.36 -18.20 14.09
C GLU A 2 -1.15 -16.78 14.61
N THR A 3 -0.12 -16.09 14.14
CA THR A 3 0.18 -14.70 14.52
C THR A 3 -0.33 -13.75 13.45
N LYS A 4 -1.17 -12.78 13.85
CA LYS A 4 -1.72 -11.74 12.99
C LYS A 4 -1.07 -10.38 13.28
N ARG A 5 -0.68 -9.64 12.25
CA ARG A 5 -0.27 -8.22 12.37
C ARG A 5 -0.91 -7.38 11.28
N THR A 6 -1.22 -6.15 11.61
CA THR A 6 -1.75 -5.17 10.67
C THR A 6 -0.84 -3.95 10.69
N ILE A 7 -0.46 -3.49 9.51
CA ILE A 7 0.37 -2.32 9.27
C ILE A 7 -0.48 -1.32 8.51
N SER A 8 -0.54 -0.09 8.99
CA SER A 8 -1.33 0.98 8.38
C SER A 8 -0.38 2.09 7.97
N LEU A 9 -0.32 2.38 6.67
CA LEU A 9 0.54 3.39 6.09
C LEU A 9 -0.33 4.52 5.53
N PRO A 10 -0.35 5.71 6.14
CA PRO A 10 -0.99 6.87 5.56
C PRO A 10 -0.15 7.42 4.41
N LEU A 11 -0.75 7.60 3.24
CA LEU A 11 -0.12 8.19 2.06
C LEU A 11 -0.72 9.55 1.74
N PRO A 12 0.03 10.46 1.07
CA PRO A 12 -0.42 11.83 0.84
C PRO A 12 -1.66 11.95 -0.07
N SER A 13 -1.80 11.06 -1.06
CA SER A 13 -2.91 11.07 -2.02
C SER A 13 -3.46 9.66 -2.26
N ASN A 14 -4.72 9.58 -2.68
CA ASN A 14 -5.32 8.29 -3.06
C ASN A 14 -4.63 7.67 -4.29
N ARG A 15 -4.21 8.48 -5.27
CA ARG A 15 -3.48 7.99 -6.45
C ARG A 15 -2.19 7.26 -6.04
N LEU A 16 -1.42 7.84 -5.12
CA LEU A 16 -0.24 7.19 -4.56
C LEU A 16 -0.60 5.92 -3.78
N ALA A 17 -1.68 5.96 -2.99
CA ALA A 17 -2.13 4.78 -2.25
C ALA A 17 -2.58 3.63 -3.16
N SER A 18 -3.31 3.93 -4.22
CA SER A 18 -3.75 2.96 -5.23
C SER A 18 -2.58 2.42 -6.06
N SER A 19 -1.67 3.29 -6.48
CA SER A 19 -0.47 2.87 -7.20
C SER A 19 0.43 1.99 -6.34
N ALA A 20 0.62 2.33 -5.06
CA ALA A 20 1.39 1.51 -4.12
C ALA A 20 0.73 0.16 -3.89
N LEU A 21 -0.61 0.13 -3.73
CA LEU A 21 -1.37 -1.11 -3.62
C LEU A 21 -1.11 -2.03 -4.82
N GLN A 22 -1.28 -1.51 -6.03
CA GLN A 22 -1.11 -2.28 -7.26
C GLN A 22 0.32 -2.79 -7.43
N ALA A 23 1.32 -1.95 -7.16
CA ALA A 23 2.72 -2.33 -7.23
C ALA A 23 3.05 -3.44 -6.22
N LEU A 24 2.54 -3.32 -4.99
CA LEU A 24 2.79 -4.29 -3.93
C LEU A 24 2.00 -5.60 -4.11
N GLU A 25 0.84 -5.58 -4.75
CA GLU A 25 -0.02 -6.77 -4.94
C GLU A 25 0.59 -7.81 -5.89
N VAL A 26 1.39 -7.37 -6.87
CA VAL A 26 2.06 -8.24 -7.85
C VAL A 26 3.10 -9.16 -7.19
N ASP A 27 3.70 -8.73 -6.09
CA ASP A 27 4.67 -9.55 -5.37
C ASP A 27 3.97 -10.80 -4.78
N ALA A 28 4.56 -11.98 -4.98
CA ALA A 28 4.08 -13.19 -4.32
C ALA A 28 4.74 -13.33 -2.94
N GLU A 29 4.01 -13.87 -1.97
CA GLU A 29 4.63 -14.27 -0.71
C GLU A 29 5.58 -15.44 -0.94
N LEU A 30 6.80 -15.33 -0.41
CA LEU A 30 7.85 -16.33 -0.61
C LEU A 30 7.52 -17.68 0.06
N SER A 31 6.60 -17.69 1.03
CA SER A 31 6.25 -18.86 1.82
C SER A 31 4.74 -19.09 1.89
N PRO A 32 4.26 -20.33 1.68
CA PRO A 32 2.83 -20.66 1.74
C PRO A 32 2.23 -20.57 3.17
N PHE A 33 3.08 -20.53 4.19
CA PHE A 33 2.68 -20.37 5.60
C PHE A 33 2.52 -18.91 6.03
N VAL A 34 2.72 -17.97 5.10
CA VAL A 34 2.45 -16.54 5.30
C VAL A 34 1.36 -16.14 4.32
N ARG A 35 0.34 -15.45 4.82
CA ARG A 35 -0.69 -14.82 4.01
C ARG A 35 -0.71 -13.34 4.30
N ARG A 36 -0.65 -12.55 3.23
CA ARG A 36 -0.90 -11.11 3.28
C ARG A 36 -2.17 -10.75 2.55
N SER A 37 -2.80 -9.69 2.99
CA SER A 37 -3.95 -9.06 2.35
C SER A 37 -3.80 -7.56 2.47
N PHE A 38 -4.12 -6.86 1.39
CA PHE A 38 -4.08 -5.42 1.32
C PHE A 38 -5.49 -4.85 1.26
N ALA A 39 -5.68 -3.66 1.84
CA ALA A 39 -6.92 -2.90 1.76
C ALA A 39 -6.60 -1.41 1.80
N LEU A 40 -7.32 -0.61 1.01
CA LEU A 40 -7.28 0.84 1.11
C LEU A 40 -8.42 1.31 2.01
N LYS A 41 -8.11 2.18 2.98
CA LYS A 41 -9.06 2.76 3.93
C LYS A 41 -9.04 4.27 3.89
N SER A 42 -10.18 4.88 4.21
CA SER A 42 -10.27 6.29 4.51
C SER A 42 -9.70 6.56 5.92
N PRO A 43 -9.04 7.73 6.14
CA PRO A 43 -8.53 8.12 7.45
C PRO A 43 -9.65 8.41 8.46
N THR A 44 -10.87 8.71 7.99
CA THR A 44 -12.06 8.93 8.82
C THR A 44 -12.94 7.67 8.82
N GLN A 45 -13.16 7.08 10.00
CA GLN A 45 -13.89 5.83 10.22
C GLN A 45 -15.40 5.87 9.87
N ASN A 46 -15.91 6.95 9.29
CA ASN A 46 -17.34 7.19 9.05
C ASN A 46 -17.76 7.22 7.58
N CYS A 47 -16.86 7.03 6.61
CA CYS A 47 -17.26 7.00 5.21
C CYS A 47 -17.78 5.61 4.85
N THR A 48 -19.08 5.54 4.52
CA THR A 48 -19.73 4.36 3.92
C THR A 48 -19.03 3.99 2.61
N ALA A 49 -19.09 2.71 2.24
CA ALA A 49 -18.31 2.06 1.18
C ALA A 49 -18.37 2.69 -0.24
N ASP A 50 -19.21 3.71 -0.45
CA ASP A 50 -19.45 4.39 -1.73
C ASP A 50 -18.97 5.85 -1.78
N GLU A 51 -18.46 6.44 -0.69
CA GLU A 51 -18.06 7.85 -0.68
C GLU A 51 -16.55 8.01 -0.88
N ASP A 52 -16.22 8.45 -2.10
CA ASP A 52 -14.93 8.90 -2.62
C ASP A 52 -13.77 7.90 -2.55
N GLU A 53 -13.50 7.23 -3.67
CA GLU A 53 -12.19 6.63 -3.98
C GLU A 53 -11.06 7.59 -3.59
N ALA A 54 -11.22 8.88 -3.88
CA ALA A 54 -10.27 9.94 -3.55
C ALA A 54 -9.95 10.08 -2.04
N ALA A 55 -10.83 9.62 -1.13
CA ALA A 55 -10.63 9.69 0.31
C ALA A 55 -9.84 8.49 0.89
N LYS A 56 -9.63 7.42 0.11
CA LYS A 56 -8.91 6.22 0.58
C LYS A 56 -7.40 6.43 0.52
N THR A 57 -6.82 7.04 1.55
CA THR A 57 -5.39 7.38 1.60
C THR A 57 -4.55 6.45 2.48
N VAL A 58 -5.18 5.54 3.23
CA VAL A 58 -4.47 4.64 4.15
C VAL A 58 -4.35 3.26 3.54
N LEU A 59 -3.11 2.82 3.27
CA LEU A 59 -2.79 1.46 2.85
C LEU A 59 -2.67 0.56 4.08
N GLU A 60 -3.64 -0.34 4.26
CA GLU A 60 -3.61 -1.36 5.30
C GLU A 60 -3.11 -2.68 4.74
N THR A 61 -2.09 -3.24 5.39
CA THR A 61 -1.56 -4.57 5.09
C THR A 61 -1.74 -5.48 6.30
N THR A 62 -2.47 -6.58 6.13
CA THR A 62 -2.70 -7.58 7.17
C THR A 62 -1.92 -8.85 6.87
N TYR A 63 -0.98 -9.17 7.76
CA TYR A 63 -0.18 -10.38 7.75
C TYR A 63 -0.73 -11.44 8.70
N ARG A 64 -0.66 -12.69 8.25
CA ARG A 64 -0.94 -13.91 9.01
C ARG A 64 0.17 -14.90 8.77
N ALA A 65 0.81 -15.35 9.83
CA ALA A 65 1.91 -16.31 9.74
C ALA A 65 1.83 -17.36 10.85
N THR A 66 2.41 -18.53 10.62
CA THR A 66 2.46 -19.61 11.62
C THR A 66 3.41 -19.31 12.78
N THR A 67 4.47 -18.52 12.56
CA THR A 67 5.42 -18.16 13.62
C THR A 67 5.84 -16.70 13.54
N ASN A 68 6.24 -16.13 14.68
CA ASN A 68 6.83 -14.79 14.75
C ASN A 68 8.10 -14.67 13.88
N ARG A 69 8.86 -15.76 13.72
CA ARG A 69 10.06 -15.75 12.86
C ARG A 69 9.68 -15.52 11.40
N MET A 70 8.66 -16.22 10.91
CA MET A 70 8.18 -16.07 9.53
C MET A 70 7.54 -14.70 9.30
N LEU A 71 6.77 -14.23 10.27
CA LEU A 71 6.22 -12.88 10.25
C LEU A 71 7.32 -11.81 10.10
N ARG A 72 8.44 -11.94 10.84
CA ARG A 72 9.56 -11.01 10.73
C ARG A 72 10.20 -11.01 9.34
N VAL A 73 10.43 -12.19 8.77
CA VAL A 73 11.03 -12.30 7.42
C VAL A 73 10.11 -11.68 6.37
N ALA A 74 8.81 -11.97 6.43
CA ALA A 74 7.82 -11.41 5.51
C ALA A 74 7.69 -9.89 5.63
N VAL A 75 7.63 -9.35 6.86
CA VAL A 75 7.52 -7.90 7.08
C VAL A 75 8.81 -7.18 6.66
N ASN A 76 9.99 -7.76 6.87
CA ASN A 76 11.24 -7.17 6.42
C ASN A 76 11.30 -7.04 4.89
N GLY A 77 10.96 -8.13 4.17
CA GLY A 77 10.92 -8.10 2.70
C GLY A 77 9.86 -7.13 2.19
N PHE A 78 8.71 -7.07 2.84
CA PHE A 78 7.67 -6.09 2.51
C PHE A 78 8.15 -4.65 2.66
N MET A 79 8.85 -4.31 3.75
CA MET A 79 9.37 -2.96 3.96
C MET A 79 10.45 -2.58 2.96
N GLU A 80 11.23 -3.57 2.49
CA GLU A 80 12.19 -3.37 1.39
C GLU A 80 11.47 -3.05 0.07
N SER A 81 10.48 -3.86 -0.33
CA SER A 81 9.65 -3.57 -1.51
C SER A 81 8.95 -2.22 -1.38
N LEU A 82 8.38 -1.91 -0.21
CA LEU A 82 7.71 -0.64 0.05
C LEU A 82 8.66 0.55 -0.07
N GLY A 83 9.89 0.43 0.44
CA GLY A 83 10.91 1.48 0.32
C GLY A 83 11.26 1.76 -1.14
N VAL A 84 11.37 0.73 -1.98
CA VAL A 84 11.59 0.89 -3.42
C VAL A 84 10.40 1.58 -4.07
N VAL A 85 9.16 1.14 -3.80
CA VAL A 85 7.95 1.75 -4.36
C VAL A 85 7.85 3.24 -3.98
N LEU A 86 8.08 3.58 -2.71
CA LEU A 86 8.02 4.96 -2.24
C LEU A 86 9.16 5.80 -2.81
N GLY A 87 10.38 5.27 -2.94
CA GLY A 87 11.48 5.99 -3.57
C GLY A 87 11.24 6.25 -5.06
N VAL A 88 10.71 5.27 -5.77
CA VAL A 88 10.29 5.44 -7.18
C VAL A 88 9.17 6.47 -7.28
N MET A 89 8.20 6.45 -6.36
CA MET A 89 7.16 7.49 -6.30
C MET A 89 7.76 8.87 -6.03
N GLU A 90 8.71 9.01 -5.11
CA GLU A 90 9.35 10.29 -4.84
C GLU A 90 10.15 10.82 -6.04
N GLU A 91 10.86 9.96 -6.76
CA GLU A 91 11.69 10.34 -7.90
C GLU A 91 10.91 10.53 -9.22
N LEU A 92 9.78 9.82 -9.39
CA LEU A 92 8.99 9.87 -10.64
C LEU A 92 7.69 10.67 -10.51
N ASP A 93 7.19 10.95 -9.30
CA ASP A 93 5.98 11.78 -9.10
C ASP A 93 6.34 13.28 -9.10
N VAL A 94 7.17 13.69 -10.06
CA VAL A 94 7.65 15.07 -10.26
C VAL A 94 6.76 15.79 -11.29
N ASP A 95 5.44 15.76 -11.11
CA ASP A 95 4.43 16.42 -11.98
C ASP A 95 4.00 15.69 -13.26
N VAL A 96 3.20 14.63 -13.13
CA VAL A 96 2.31 14.20 -14.25
C VAL A 96 1.20 15.24 -14.54
N LEU A 97 1.13 16.33 -13.75
CA LEU A 97 0.23 17.48 -13.97
C LEU A 97 0.88 18.68 -14.67
N THR A 98 2.15 18.63 -15.08
CA THR A 98 2.61 19.63 -16.07
C THR A 98 2.03 19.36 -17.46
N GLU A 99 1.63 18.13 -17.75
CA GLU A 99 1.07 17.73 -19.05
C GLU A 99 -0.43 18.08 -19.22
N GLU A 100 -1.23 18.16 -18.15
CA GLU A 100 -2.64 18.62 -18.27
C GLU A 100 -2.76 20.15 -18.43
N MET A 101 -1.69 20.92 -18.19
CA MET A 101 -1.70 22.39 -18.27
C MET A 101 -1.18 22.98 -19.59
N GLU A 102 -0.61 22.18 -20.50
CA GLU A 102 -0.12 22.67 -21.80
C GLU A 102 -1.05 22.35 -23.00
N GLU A 103 -2.04 21.46 -22.87
CA GLU A 103 -2.92 21.08 -24.00
C GLU A 103 -4.17 21.97 -24.20
N GLU A 104 -4.40 23.00 -23.37
CA GLU A 104 -5.56 23.90 -23.50
C GLU A 104 -5.25 25.36 -23.86
N LYS A 105 -4.14 25.63 -24.57
CA LYS A 105 -3.83 26.98 -25.08
C LYS A 105 -3.91 27.14 -26.59
#